data_AF-A0A4S2FWT3-F1
#
_entry.id   AF-A0A4S2FWT3-F1
#
_cell.length_a   1.000
_cell.length_b   1.000
_cell.length_c   1.000
_cell.angle_alpha   90.00
_cell.angle_beta   90.00
_cell.angle_gamma   90.00
#
_symmetry.space_group_name_H-M   'P 1'
#
loop_
_entity.id
_entity.type
_entity.pdbx_description
1 polymer ?
#
loop_
_entity_poly.entity_id
_entity_poly.type
_entity_poly.pdbx_seq_one_letter_code
_entity_poly.pdbx_strand_id
1 'polypeptide(L)'
;MADEAINILESEAYSKSILKDIGLLDKPFPLYWLLKCNEILLEDTNWREEYYERIVVPSLRNCRRLLKYFNDKNLNLAGNVDYSLFPEERAHFVDWDMDEMLDGTLDNLVTMGYDADECLLCHAVLTGDIDEIDRQIKKKTNPDVWISGVFSPEVAHANDGCSYNALVACNTFYCDCFNIYVLRGYLDDGLNKKMQKISRELLASLIEASFYRHIELKLLQIITPFDTLGIQCSH
;
A
#
# COMPACT_ATOMS: atom_id res chain seq x y z
N MET A 1 13.51 -15.71 -11.83
CA MET A 1 12.66 -16.57 -10.94
C MET A 1 13.30 -16.67 -9.54
N ALA A 2 12.62 -17.15 -8.49
CA ALA A 2 13.20 -17.17 -7.13
C ALA A 2 14.51 -17.98 -7.03
N ASP A 3 14.59 -19.14 -7.70
CA ASP A 3 15.81 -19.98 -7.70
C ASP A 3 17.02 -19.26 -8.31
N GLU A 4 16.80 -18.52 -9.39
CA GLU A 4 17.82 -17.70 -10.04
C GLU A 4 18.30 -16.56 -9.14
N ALA A 5 17.37 -15.87 -8.47
CA ALA A 5 17.70 -14.83 -7.51
C ALA A 5 18.48 -15.38 -6.30
N ILE A 6 18.09 -16.54 -5.78
CA ILE A 6 18.83 -17.22 -4.69
C ILE A 6 20.24 -17.59 -5.15
N ASN A 7 20.39 -18.17 -6.35
CA ASN A 7 21.71 -18.49 -6.89
C ASN A 7 22.61 -17.24 -7.02
N ILE A 8 22.04 -16.10 -7.42
CA ILE A 8 22.77 -14.81 -7.44
C ILE A 8 23.14 -14.38 -6.01
N LEU A 9 22.20 -14.45 -5.06
CA LEU A 9 22.43 -14.08 -3.66
C LEU A 9 23.51 -14.92 -2.97
N GLU A 10 23.66 -16.18 -3.37
CA GLU A 10 24.69 -17.11 -2.89
C GLU A 10 26.02 -16.97 -3.62
N SER A 11 26.02 -16.32 -4.79
CA SER A 11 27.22 -16.05 -5.56
C SER A 11 27.98 -14.81 -5.04
N GLU A 12 29.24 -14.67 -5.44
CA GLU A 12 30.02 -13.44 -5.26
C GLU A 12 29.76 -12.39 -6.35
N ALA A 13 28.81 -12.64 -7.27
CA ALA A 13 28.66 -11.88 -8.51
C ALA A 13 27.82 -10.59 -8.37
N TYR A 14 27.43 -10.18 -7.17
CA TYR A 14 26.62 -8.97 -6.95
C TYR A 14 27.14 -8.14 -5.77
N SER A 15 26.77 -6.84 -5.77
CA SER A 15 27.08 -5.96 -4.65
C SER A 15 26.19 -6.27 -3.45
N LYS A 16 26.78 -6.77 -2.36
CA LYS A 16 26.06 -7.00 -1.09
C LYS A 16 25.46 -5.74 -0.47
N SER A 17 25.86 -4.54 -0.92
CA SER A 17 25.24 -3.28 -0.48
C SER A 17 23.74 -3.24 -0.77
N ILE A 18 23.28 -3.90 -1.84
CA ILE A 18 21.86 -3.95 -2.24
C ILE A 18 20.96 -4.56 -1.16
N LEU A 19 21.52 -5.41 -0.30
CA LEU A 19 20.79 -6.01 0.82
C LEU A 19 20.39 -4.96 1.87
N LYS A 20 21.12 -3.85 1.95
CA LYS A 20 20.85 -2.73 2.87
C LYS A 20 20.17 -1.57 2.19
N ASP A 21 20.50 -1.33 0.91
CA ASP A 21 19.95 -0.22 0.15
C ASP A 21 20.06 -0.49 -1.35
N ILE A 22 18.92 -0.45 -2.04
CA ILE A 22 18.86 -0.54 -3.51
C ILE A 22 19.33 0.74 -4.21
N GLY A 23 19.48 1.86 -3.48
CA GLY A 23 20.14 3.08 -3.95
C GLY A 23 19.32 3.93 -4.91
N LEU A 24 17.98 3.89 -4.79
CA LEU A 24 17.05 4.63 -5.67
C LEU A 24 16.28 5.76 -4.96
N LEU A 25 16.30 5.78 -3.62
CA LEU A 25 15.57 6.75 -2.79
C LEU A 25 16.52 7.54 -1.91
N ASP A 26 16.01 8.61 -1.30
CA ASP A 26 16.78 9.47 -0.40
C ASP A 26 17.04 8.81 0.97
N LYS A 27 16.25 7.78 1.33
CA LYS A 27 16.47 6.93 2.51
C LYS A 27 16.80 5.49 2.08
N PRO A 28 17.59 4.75 2.89
CA PRO A 28 17.91 3.36 2.58
C PRO A 28 16.65 2.52 2.40
N PHE A 29 16.55 1.84 1.25
CA PHE A 29 15.47 0.90 0.99
C PHE A 29 16.04 -0.50 0.71
N PRO A 30 16.09 -1.38 1.72
CA PRO A 30 16.64 -2.72 1.59
C PRO A 30 15.90 -3.57 0.55
N LEU A 31 16.62 -4.46 -0.13
CA LEU A 31 16.02 -5.43 -1.05
C LEU A 31 14.91 -6.28 -0.39
N TYR A 32 15.01 -6.52 0.92
CA TYR A 32 13.96 -7.21 1.66
C TYR A 32 12.62 -6.47 1.63
N TRP A 33 12.63 -5.14 1.77
CA TRP A 33 11.41 -4.33 1.72
C TRP A 33 10.79 -4.31 0.33
N LEU A 34 11.60 -4.36 -0.73
CA LEU A 34 11.09 -4.50 -2.10
C LEU A 34 10.23 -5.76 -2.24
N LEU A 35 10.73 -6.89 -1.72
CA LEU A 35 10.00 -8.16 -1.73
C LEU A 35 8.75 -8.11 -0.86
N LYS A 36 8.81 -7.44 0.29
CA LYS A 36 7.67 -7.28 1.19
C LYS A 36 6.55 -6.43 0.60
N CYS A 37 6.88 -5.32 -0.06
CA CYS A 37 5.88 -4.52 -0.74
C CYS A 37 5.17 -5.30 -1.86
N ASN A 38 5.92 -6.09 -2.63
CA ASN A 38 5.32 -6.97 -3.64
C ASN A 38 4.45 -8.07 -3.00
N GLU A 39 4.85 -8.65 -1.87
CA GLU A 39 4.01 -9.62 -1.14
C GLU A 39 2.68 -9.01 -0.72
N ILE A 40 2.69 -7.84 -0.06
CA ILE A 40 1.50 -7.14 0.42
C ILE A 40 0.51 -6.87 -0.73
N LEU A 41 1.02 -6.43 -1.88
CA LEU A 41 0.19 -6.16 -3.07
C LEU A 41 -0.41 -7.42 -3.67
N LEU A 42 0.37 -8.50 -3.75
CA LEU A 42 -0.06 -9.73 -4.40
C LEU A 42 -0.98 -10.61 -3.54
N GLU A 43 -1.21 -10.23 -2.27
CA GLU A 43 -2.19 -10.89 -1.40
C GLU A 43 -3.64 -10.48 -1.67
N ASP A 44 -3.88 -9.44 -2.47
CA ASP A 44 -5.22 -9.18 -2.99
C ASP A 44 -5.70 -10.37 -3.83
N THR A 45 -6.95 -10.79 -3.64
CA THR A 45 -7.59 -11.88 -4.38
C THR A 45 -8.62 -11.39 -5.39
N ASN A 46 -8.89 -10.09 -5.44
CA ASN A 46 -9.92 -9.49 -6.31
C ASN A 46 -9.48 -9.33 -7.78
N TRP A 47 -8.53 -10.15 -8.21
CA TRP A 47 -8.00 -10.14 -9.57
C TRP A 47 -8.92 -10.92 -10.53
N ARG A 48 -8.87 -10.57 -11.81
CA ARG A 48 -9.45 -11.43 -12.86
C ARG A 48 -8.82 -12.81 -12.78
N GLU A 49 -9.63 -13.85 -12.79
CA GLU A 49 -9.21 -15.25 -12.57
C GLU A 49 -7.99 -15.66 -13.42
N GLU A 50 -8.03 -15.42 -14.73
CA GLU A 50 -6.92 -15.73 -15.63
C GLU A 50 -5.62 -15.03 -15.24
N TYR A 51 -5.70 -13.80 -14.75
CA TYR A 51 -4.55 -13.02 -14.31
C TYR A 51 -4.04 -13.52 -12.96
N TYR A 52 -4.97 -13.79 -12.04
CA TYR A 52 -4.67 -14.31 -10.71
C TYR A 52 -3.85 -15.61 -10.80
N GLU A 53 -4.34 -16.58 -11.56
CA GLU A 53 -3.72 -17.90 -11.67
C GLU A 53 -2.38 -17.87 -12.40
N ARG A 54 -2.29 -17.10 -13.50
CA ARG A 54 -1.11 -17.10 -14.35
C ARG A 54 0.04 -16.25 -13.82
N ILE A 55 -0.26 -15.20 -13.04
CA ILE A 55 0.69 -14.15 -12.70
C ILE A 55 0.79 -13.95 -11.21
N VAL A 56 -0.34 -13.68 -10.53
CA VAL A 56 -0.34 -13.31 -9.11
C VAL A 56 0.13 -14.49 -8.27
N VAL A 57 -0.47 -15.67 -8.43
CA VAL A 57 -0.11 -16.87 -7.65
C VAL A 57 1.36 -17.28 -7.82
N PRO A 58 1.92 -17.39 -9.05
CA PRO A 58 3.35 -17.66 -9.23
C PRO A 58 4.27 -16.58 -8.66
N SER A 59 3.91 -15.30 -8.82
CA SER A 59 4.70 -14.17 -8.33
C SER A 59 4.72 -14.12 -6.81
N LEU A 60 3.56 -14.29 -6.17
CA LEU A 60 3.40 -14.36 -4.72
C LEU A 60 4.20 -15.54 -4.15
N ARG A 61 4.13 -16.71 -4.80
CA ARG A 61 4.91 -17.89 -4.40
C ARG A 61 6.42 -17.60 -4.45
N ASN A 62 6.90 -16.93 -5.50
CA ASN A 62 8.32 -16.55 -5.61
C ASN A 62 8.72 -15.52 -4.55
N CYS A 63 7.89 -14.50 -4.29
CA CYS A 63 8.13 -13.51 -3.24
C CYS A 63 8.24 -14.18 -1.87
N ARG A 64 7.27 -15.04 -1.51
CA ARG A 64 7.29 -15.79 -0.24
C ARG A 64 8.50 -16.70 -0.10
N ARG A 65 8.93 -17.38 -1.18
CA ARG A 65 10.16 -18.19 -1.18
C ARG A 65 11.41 -17.33 -0.91
N LEU A 66 11.51 -16.16 -1.54
CA LEU A 66 12.63 -15.25 -1.31
C LEU A 66 12.61 -14.66 0.10
N LEU A 67 11.45 -14.21 0.58
CA LEU A 67 11.31 -13.70 1.94
C LEU A 67 11.68 -14.76 2.99
N LYS A 68 11.26 -16.01 2.79
CA LYS A 68 11.70 -17.14 3.61
C LYS A 68 13.21 -17.33 3.57
N TYR A 69 13.82 -17.28 2.38
CA TYR A 69 15.27 -17.37 2.24
C TYR A 69 16.00 -16.28 3.04
N PHE A 70 15.55 -15.02 2.94
CA PHE A 70 16.13 -13.91 3.69
C PHE A 70 16.04 -14.13 5.20
N ASN A 71 14.91 -14.64 5.70
CA ASN A 71 14.74 -14.97 7.11
C ASN A 71 15.66 -16.13 7.53
N ASP A 72 15.66 -17.25 6.80
CA ASP A 72 16.45 -18.45 7.11
C ASP A 72 17.97 -18.17 7.10
N LYS A 73 18.42 -17.18 6.32
CA LYS A 73 19.82 -16.75 6.23
C LYS A 73 20.18 -15.55 7.11
N ASN A 74 19.25 -15.05 7.93
CA ASN A 74 19.42 -13.82 8.73
C ASN A 74 19.82 -12.59 7.89
N LEU A 75 19.28 -12.48 6.68
CA LEU A 75 19.46 -11.34 5.77
C LEU A 75 18.30 -10.33 5.86
N ASN A 76 17.26 -10.62 6.65
CA ASN A 76 16.23 -9.65 7.01
C ASN A 76 16.76 -8.67 8.06
N LEU A 77 17.58 -7.72 7.61
CA LEU A 77 18.25 -6.77 8.50
C LEU A 77 17.34 -5.64 9.01
N ALA A 78 16.21 -5.39 8.34
CA ALA A 78 15.37 -4.22 8.56
C ALA A 78 13.98 -4.52 9.14
N GLY A 79 13.55 -5.79 9.17
CA GLY A 79 12.22 -6.16 9.66
C GLY A 79 11.11 -5.75 8.69
N ASN A 80 9.94 -5.41 9.24
CA ASN A 80 8.79 -4.93 8.46
C ASN A 80 9.12 -3.60 7.76
N VAL A 81 8.38 -3.31 6.68
CA VAL A 81 8.52 -2.04 5.96
C VAL A 81 8.16 -0.89 6.88
N ASP A 82 9.09 0.05 7.05
CA ASP A 82 8.85 1.28 7.81
C ASP A 82 8.49 2.42 6.86
N TYR A 83 7.19 2.61 6.63
CA TYR A 83 6.68 3.68 5.79
C TYR A 83 6.89 5.08 6.39
N SER A 84 7.28 5.22 7.67
CA SER A 84 7.61 6.53 8.27
C SER A 84 8.83 7.19 7.62
N LEU A 85 9.69 6.39 6.99
CA LEU A 85 10.89 6.88 6.32
C LEU A 85 10.64 7.49 4.94
N PHE A 86 9.44 7.29 4.37
CA PHE A 86 9.11 7.63 2.98
C PHE A 86 7.82 8.47 2.91
N PRO A 87 7.78 9.68 3.52
CA PRO A 87 6.58 10.51 3.55
C PRO A 87 6.12 10.95 2.15
N GLU A 88 7.06 11.24 1.24
CA GLU A 88 6.74 11.64 -0.14
C GLU A 88 6.25 10.45 -0.96
N GLU A 89 6.91 9.30 -0.86
CA GLU A 89 6.54 8.12 -1.66
C GLU A 89 5.31 7.37 -1.16
N ARG A 90 4.76 7.69 0.02
CA ARG A 90 3.56 7.03 0.56
C ARG A 90 2.27 7.86 0.43
N ALA A 91 2.38 9.16 0.19
CA ALA A 91 1.26 10.08 0.22
C ALA A 91 0.72 10.36 -1.19
N HIS A 92 -0.59 10.20 -1.37
CA HIS A 92 -1.23 10.52 -2.65
C HIS A 92 -1.37 12.03 -2.86
N PHE A 93 -1.77 12.76 -1.80
CA PHE A 93 -1.86 14.22 -1.78
C PHE A 93 -0.83 14.79 -0.80
N VAL A 94 0.29 15.29 -1.32
CA VAL A 94 1.40 15.83 -0.53
C VAL A 94 1.15 17.28 -0.17
N ASP A 95 1.18 17.61 1.12
CA ASP A 95 1.04 18.96 1.70
C ASP A 95 -0.35 19.61 1.54
N TRP A 96 -1.41 18.83 1.31
CA TRP A 96 -2.77 19.37 1.19
C TRP A 96 -3.47 19.42 2.55
N ASP A 97 -3.98 20.60 2.89
CA ASP A 97 -4.74 20.80 4.11
C ASP A 97 -6.17 20.22 3.99
N MET A 98 -6.85 20.07 5.13
CA MET A 98 -8.18 19.46 5.18
C MET A 98 -9.23 20.24 4.37
N ASP A 99 -9.15 21.57 4.35
CA ASP A 99 -10.07 22.41 3.58
C ASP A 99 -9.84 22.32 2.07
N GLU A 100 -8.60 22.07 1.64
CA GLU A 100 -8.26 21.76 0.25
C GLU A 100 -8.73 20.35 -0.16
N MET A 101 -8.63 19.38 0.75
CA MET A 101 -8.95 17.98 0.45
C MET A 101 -10.43 17.62 0.59
N LEU A 102 -11.08 18.13 1.63
CA LEU A 102 -12.45 17.76 2.02
C LEU A 102 -13.41 18.93 1.86
N ASP A 103 -13.03 20.01 1.17
CA ASP A 103 -13.83 21.22 0.96
C ASP A 103 -14.31 21.90 2.27
N GLY A 104 -13.62 21.67 3.39
CA GLY A 104 -13.97 22.25 4.68
C GLY A 104 -12.93 22.02 5.77
N THR A 105 -12.83 22.96 6.71
CA THR A 105 -12.03 22.77 7.92
C THR A 105 -12.70 21.76 8.86
N LEU A 106 -11.95 21.22 9.83
CA LEU A 106 -12.51 20.32 10.83
C LEU A 106 -13.72 20.92 11.57
N ASP A 107 -13.62 22.19 11.97
CA ASP A 107 -14.70 22.92 12.63
C ASP A 107 -15.95 23.04 11.74
N ASN A 108 -15.75 23.29 10.44
CA ASN A 108 -16.85 23.35 9.48
C ASN A 108 -17.54 21.98 9.35
N LEU A 109 -16.76 20.91 9.17
CA LEU A 109 -17.27 19.55 9.01
C LEU A 109 -18.04 19.07 10.25
N VAL A 110 -17.50 19.33 11.45
CA VAL A 110 -18.19 19.01 12.71
C VAL A 110 -19.48 19.82 12.85
N THR A 111 -19.49 21.09 12.45
CA THR A 111 -20.70 21.91 12.45
C THR A 111 -21.77 21.37 11.49
N MET A 112 -21.36 20.75 10.38
CA MET A 112 -22.24 20.08 9.42
C MET A 112 -22.79 18.74 9.92
N GLY A 113 -22.25 18.20 11.01
CA GLY A 113 -22.70 16.96 11.65
C GLY A 113 -21.77 15.77 11.48
N TYR A 114 -20.58 15.95 10.89
CA TYR A 114 -19.58 14.89 10.83
C TYR A 114 -18.91 14.63 12.19
N ASP A 115 -18.47 13.40 12.41
CA ASP A 115 -17.61 13.07 13.54
C ASP A 115 -16.17 13.52 13.27
N ALA A 116 -15.55 14.16 14.27
CA ALA A 116 -14.22 14.73 14.12
C ALA A 116 -13.13 13.68 13.88
N ASP A 117 -13.23 12.50 14.51
CA ASP A 117 -12.25 11.43 14.34
C ASP A 117 -12.38 10.80 12.94
N GLU A 118 -13.59 10.66 12.41
CA GLU A 118 -13.84 10.20 11.03
C GLU A 118 -13.24 11.17 9.99
N CYS A 119 -13.43 12.49 10.18
CA CYS A 119 -12.81 13.51 9.33
C CYS A 119 -11.28 13.43 9.35
N LEU A 120 -10.68 13.33 10.54
CA LEU A 120 -9.24 13.22 10.71
C LEU A 120 -8.69 11.96 10.07
N LEU A 121 -9.36 10.82 10.22
CA LEU A 121 -8.96 9.57 9.57
C LEU A 121 -9.01 9.69 8.05
N CYS A 122 -10.08 10.26 7.49
CA CYS A 122 -10.22 10.43 6.05
C CYS A 122 -9.11 11.32 5.48
N HIS A 123 -8.87 12.49 6.08
CA HIS A 123 -7.80 13.40 5.67
C HIS A 123 -6.41 12.76 5.82
N ALA A 124 -6.15 12.07 6.92
CA ALA A 124 -4.87 11.40 7.16
C ALA A 124 -4.58 10.29 6.14
N VAL A 125 -5.61 9.54 5.71
CA VAL A 125 -5.44 8.55 4.62
C VAL A 125 -5.11 9.24 3.30
N LEU A 126 -5.85 10.30 2.93
CA LEU A 126 -5.61 11.04 1.69
C LEU A 126 -4.19 11.60 1.61
N THR A 127 -3.65 12.06 2.73
CA THR A 127 -2.33 12.70 2.84
C THR A 127 -1.20 11.77 3.30
N GLY A 128 -1.50 10.51 3.59
CA GLY A 128 -0.52 9.54 4.08
C GLY A 128 0.07 9.88 5.45
N ASP A 129 -0.66 10.54 6.35
CA ASP A 129 -0.24 10.77 7.74
C ASP A 129 -0.35 9.49 8.56
N ILE A 130 0.74 8.71 8.59
CA ILE A 130 0.77 7.41 9.27
C ILE A 130 0.53 7.51 10.78
N ASP A 131 0.99 8.58 11.42
CA ASP A 131 0.91 8.71 12.88
C ASP A 131 -0.54 8.95 13.28
N GLU A 132 -1.23 9.80 12.52
CA GLU A 132 -2.66 10.03 12.67
C GLU A 132 -3.49 8.79 12.31
N ILE A 133 -3.18 8.12 11.19
CA ILE A 133 -3.84 6.86 10.81
C ILE A 133 -3.72 5.82 11.94
N ASP A 134 -2.51 5.56 12.44
CA ASP A 134 -2.31 4.58 13.52
C ASP A 134 -2.99 5.02 14.83
N ARG A 135 -3.13 6.32 15.09
CA ARG A 135 -3.91 6.86 16.22
C ARG A 135 -5.40 6.54 16.05
N GLN A 136 -5.96 6.77 14.87
CA GLN A 136 -7.37 6.54 14.58
C GLN A 136 -7.74 5.05 14.52
N ILE A 137 -6.83 4.20 14.02
CA ILE A 137 -6.98 2.74 14.06
C ILE A 137 -7.07 2.24 15.51
N LYS A 138 -6.23 2.75 16.42
CA LYS A 138 -6.29 2.40 17.85
C LYS A 138 -7.60 2.81 18.51
N LYS A 139 -8.19 3.93 18.07
CA LYS A 139 -9.50 4.40 18.52
C LYS A 139 -10.67 3.59 17.96
N LYS A 140 -10.43 2.75 16.94
CA LYS A 140 -11.46 2.04 16.18
C LYS A 140 -12.44 2.99 15.48
N THR A 141 -11.93 4.12 15.02
CA THR A 141 -12.68 5.10 14.23
C THR A 141 -13.25 4.43 12.98
N ASN A 142 -14.51 4.73 12.65
CA ASN A 142 -15.17 4.13 11.49
C ASN A 142 -14.52 4.65 10.19
N PRO A 143 -13.90 3.77 9.38
CA PRO A 143 -13.26 4.19 8.13
C PRO A 143 -14.24 4.33 6.95
N ASP A 144 -15.47 3.84 7.09
CA ASP A 144 -16.43 3.75 5.99
C ASP A 144 -17.49 4.87 6.07
N VAL A 145 -17.03 6.10 5.96
CA VAL A 145 -17.86 7.32 5.95
C VAL A 145 -17.44 8.21 4.79
N TRP A 146 -18.42 8.76 4.07
CA TRP A 146 -18.20 9.72 2.98
C TRP A 146 -18.24 11.15 3.52
N ILE A 147 -17.17 11.91 3.31
CA ILE A 147 -16.95 13.23 3.91
C ILE A 147 -16.71 14.27 2.83
N SER A 148 -17.47 15.37 2.89
CA SER A 148 -17.29 16.58 2.08
C SER A 148 -17.81 17.81 2.84
N GLY A 149 -17.18 18.95 2.67
CA GLY A 149 -17.66 20.25 3.15
C GLY A 149 -18.81 20.83 2.31
N VAL A 150 -19.21 20.15 1.24
CA VAL A 150 -20.33 20.54 0.37
C VAL A 150 -21.65 19.89 0.78
N PHE A 151 -21.60 18.65 1.27
CA PHE A 151 -22.78 17.82 1.57
C PHE A 151 -22.84 17.43 3.04
N SER A 152 -24.04 17.27 3.60
CA SER A 152 -24.18 16.74 4.96
C SER A 152 -23.88 15.23 4.99
N PRO A 153 -23.61 14.63 6.16
CA PRO A 153 -23.31 13.20 6.28
C PRO A 153 -24.36 12.29 5.66
N GLU A 154 -25.64 12.68 5.66
CA GLU A 154 -26.74 11.90 5.09
C GLU A 154 -26.82 11.95 3.57
N VAL A 155 -26.13 12.91 2.94
CA VAL A 155 -26.17 13.16 1.50
C VAL A 155 -24.89 12.75 0.80
N ALA A 156 -23.74 12.93 1.46
CA ALA A 156 -22.42 12.61 0.93
C ALA A 156 -22.31 11.15 0.50
N HIS A 157 -21.79 10.92 -0.71
CA HIS A 157 -21.72 9.58 -1.29
C HIS A 157 -20.68 9.46 -2.42
N ALA A 158 -20.36 8.24 -2.83
CA ALA A 158 -19.35 7.95 -3.86
C ALA A 158 -19.47 8.70 -5.20
N ASN A 159 -20.67 9.13 -5.59
CA ASN A 159 -20.96 9.64 -6.93
C ASN A 159 -21.12 11.17 -7.01
N ASP A 160 -20.89 11.90 -5.92
CA ASP A 160 -21.08 13.37 -5.90
C ASP A 160 -19.86 14.13 -6.45
N GLY A 161 -18.72 13.45 -6.59
CA GLY A 161 -17.50 13.98 -7.18
C GLY A 161 -16.62 14.82 -6.24
N CYS A 162 -17.00 14.97 -4.97
CA CYS A 162 -16.22 15.74 -3.98
C CYS A 162 -16.22 15.13 -2.57
N SER A 163 -16.95 14.03 -2.33
CA SER A 163 -16.84 13.27 -1.10
C SER A 163 -15.74 12.24 -1.17
N TYR A 164 -14.97 12.14 -0.10
CA TYR A 164 -13.95 11.12 0.08
C TYR A 164 -14.32 10.16 1.21
N ASN A 165 -13.84 8.93 1.10
CA ASN A 165 -14.00 7.89 2.10
C ASN A 165 -12.65 7.21 2.30
N ALA A 166 -12.23 7.04 3.55
CA ALA A 166 -10.89 6.55 3.88
C ALA A 166 -10.62 5.14 3.31
N LEU A 167 -11.59 4.23 3.45
CA LEU A 167 -11.46 2.87 2.96
C LEU A 167 -11.43 2.82 1.43
N VAL A 168 -12.32 3.56 0.78
CA VAL A 168 -12.39 3.62 -0.69
C VAL A 168 -11.13 4.28 -1.26
N ALA A 169 -10.63 5.35 -0.63
CA ALA A 169 -9.40 6.02 -1.03
C ALA A 169 -8.20 5.05 -1.00
N CYS A 170 -8.06 4.24 0.06
CA CYS A 170 -7.01 3.21 0.09
C CYS A 170 -7.13 2.26 -1.10
N ASN A 171 -8.35 1.80 -1.40
CA ASN A 171 -8.60 0.88 -2.52
C ASN A 171 -8.23 1.51 -3.88
N THR A 172 -8.71 2.73 -4.12
CA THR A 172 -8.46 3.49 -5.35
C THR A 172 -6.97 3.73 -5.56
N PHE A 173 -6.28 4.27 -4.55
CA PHE A 173 -4.88 4.64 -4.69
C PHE A 173 -3.96 3.44 -4.86
N TYR A 174 -4.21 2.32 -4.15
CA TYR A 174 -3.41 1.12 -4.41
C TYR A 174 -3.63 0.61 -5.84
N CYS A 175 -4.87 0.64 -6.35
CA CYS A 175 -5.18 0.19 -7.71
C CYS A 175 -4.51 1.07 -8.77
N ASP A 176 -4.57 2.39 -8.58
CA ASP A 176 -3.97 3.36 -9.50
C ASP A 176 -2.44 3.26 -9.52
N CYS A 177 -1.82 3.20 -8.34
CA CYS A 177 -0.38 3.03 -8.22
C CYS A 177 0.06 1.67 -8.77
N PHE A 178 -0.73 0.61 -8.61
CA PHE A 178 -0.46 -0.68 -9.21
C PHE A 178 -0.49 -0.64 -10.74
N ASN A 179 -1.47 0.05 -11.32
CA ASN A 179 -1.54 0.27 -12.77
C ASN A 179 -0.28 0.98 -13.28
N ILE A 180 0.25 1.94 -12.50
CA ILE A 180 1.47 2.70 -12.80
C ILE A 180 2.74 1.90 -12.52
N TYR A 181 2.75 0.99 -11.54
CA TYR A 181 3.88 0.11 -11.21
C TYR A 181 4.16 -0.94 -12.31
N VAL A 182 3.37 -0.95 -13.40
CA VAL A 182 3.66 -1.67 -14.65
C VAL A 182 3.76 -3.20 -14.46
N LEU A 183 3.07 -3.78 -13.46
CA LEU A 183 2.84 -5.23 -13.50
C LEU A 183 2.09 -5.62 -14.80
N ARG A 184 1.28 -4.70 -15.33
CA ARG A 184 0.64 -4.80 -16.66
C ARG A 184 1.63 -4.74 -17.83
N GLY A 185 2.66 -3.90 -17.82
CA GLY A 185 3.66 -3.86 -18.90
C GLY A 185 4.61 -5.05 -18.87
N TYR A 186 4.81 -5.68 -17.71
CA TYR A 186 5.44 -7.00 -17.60
C TYR A 186 4.66 -8.09 -18.36
N LEU A 187 3.36 -7.86 -18.65
CA LEU A 187 2.48 -8.77 -19.39
C LEU A 187 2.42 -8.45 -20.88
N ASP A 188 2.29 -7.17 -21.25
CA ASP A 188 2.11 -6.76 -22.64
C ASP A 188 3.41 -6.93 -23.46
N ASP A 189 4.58 -6.72 -22.84
CA ASP A 189 5.90 -7.05 -23.42
C ASP A 189 6.31 -8.51 -23.15
N GLY A 190 5.49 -9.23 -22.36
CA GLY A 190 5.61 -10.63 -22.00
C GLY A 190 6.64 -10.94 -20.92
N LEU A 191 6.49 -12.13 -20.34
CA LEU A 191 7.54 -12.94 -19.69
C LEU A 191 8.82 -13.13 -20.57
N ASN A 192 8.85 -12.53 -21.77
CA ASN A 192 9.87 -12.61 -22.80
C ASN A 192 10.83 -11.41 -22.72
N LYS A 193 11.68 -11.42 -21.69
CA LYS A 193 13.08 -10.94 -21.77
C LYS A 193 13.36 -9.46 -22.05
N LYS A 194 12.51 -8.50 -21.67
CA LYS A 194 13.02 -7.14 -21.43
C LYS A 194 13.28 -6.99 -19.94
N MET A 195 14.57 -6.96 -19.57
CA MET A 195 14.96 -6.45 -18.25
C MET A 195 14.36 -5.05 -18.09
N GLN A 196 13.35 -4.93 -17.24
CA GLN A 196 12.86 -3.62 -16.83
C GLN A 196 13.80 -3.12 -15.73
N LYS A 197 14.45 -1.99 -15.97
CA LYS A 197 15.22 -1.31 -14.92
C LYS A 197 14.21 -0.77 -13.91
N ILE A 198 14.42 -1.05 -12.63
CA ILE A 198 13.68 -0.41 -11.56
C ILE A 198 14.11 1.07 -11.53
N SER A 199 13.15 1.98 -11.67
CA SER A 199 13.38 3.43 -11.55
C SER A 199 12.88 3.94 -10.19
N ARG A 200 13.20 5.19 -9.85
CA ARG A 200 12.69 5.84 -8.64
C ARG A 200 11.16 5.91 -8.66
N GLU A 201 10.57 6.23 -9.81
CA GLU A 201 9.12 6.37 -9.96
C GLU A 201 8.40 5.03 -9.75
N LEU A 202 8.92 3.94 -10.35
CA LEU A 202 8.36 2.60 -10.12
C LEU A 202 8.45 2.20 -8.65
N LEU A 203 9.56 2.52 -8.00
CA LEU A 203 9.73 2.21 -6.59
C LEU A 203 8.81 3.06 -5.71
N ALA A 204 8.61 4.35 -6.02
CA ALA A 204 7.67 5.21 -5.33
C ALA A 204 6.24 4.67 -5.46
N SER A 205 5.79 4.33 -6.66
CA SER A 205 4.46 3.74 -6.86
C SER A 205 4.27 2.40 -6.14
N LEU A 206 5.33 1.58 -6.04
CA LEU A 206 5.29 0.35 -5.23
C LEU A 206 5.11 0.64 -3.74
N ILE A 207 5.82 1.64 -3.22
CA ILE A 207 5.73 2.05 -1.81
C ILE A 207 4.34 2.57 -1.52
N GLU A 208 3.82 3.48 -2.35
CA GLU A 208 2.48 4.04 -2.24
C GLU A 208 1.40 2.96 -2.28
N ALA A 209 1.44 2.09 -3.29
CA ALA A 209 0.47 1.00 -3.42
C ALA A 209 0.51 0.05 -2.22
N SER A 210 1.73 -0.33 -1.79
CA SER A 210 1.93 -1.21 -0.65
C SER A 210 1.48 -0.57 0.66
N PHE A 211 1.70 0.73 0.82
CA PHE A 211 1.23 1.49 1.97
C PHE A 211 -0.30 1.49 2.03
N TYR A 212 -0.99 1.90 0.97
CA TYR A 212 -2.44 1.96 0.95
C TYR A 212 -3.09 0.58 1.12
N ARG A 213 -2.53 -0.48 0.53
CA ARG A 213 -3.00 -1.85 0.79
C ARG A 213 -2.80 -2.26 2.24
N HIS A 214 -1.66 -1.93 2.85
CA HIS A 214 -1.40 -2.21 4.26
C HIS A 214 -2.37 -1.49 5.19
N ILE A 215 -2.68 -0.22 4.90
CA ILE A 215 -3.67 0.55 5.65
C ILE A 215 -5.08 0.00 5.46
N GLU A 216 -5.50 -0.28 4.22
CA GLU A 216 -6.80 -0.89 3.90
C GLU A 216 -7.04 -2.16 4.72
N LEU A 217 -6.07 -3.06 4.76
CA LEU A 217 -6.16 -4.31 5.53
C LEU A 217 -6.35 -4.07 7.04
N LYS A 218 -5.72 -3.03 7.61
CA LYS A 218 -5.94 -2.65 9.01
C LYS A 218 -7.33 -2.04 9.22
N LEU A 219 -7.80 -1.19 8.30
CA LEU A 219 -9.11 -0.56 8.38
C LEU A 219 -10.25 -1.59 8.24
N LEU A 220 -10.12 -2.56 7.35
CA LEU A 220 -11.08 -3.66 7.17
C LEU A 220 -11.28 -4.48 8.45
N GLN A 221 -10.25 -4.62 9.30
CA GLN A 221 -10.35 -5.32 10.59
C GLN A 221 -11.18 -4.55 11.63
N ILE A 222 -11.40 -3.25 11.44
CA ILE A 222 -12.25 -2.43 12.31
C ILE A 222 -13.73 -2.74 12.02
N ILE A 223 -14.09 -2.84 10.73
CA ILE A 223 -15.47 -2.97 10.28
C ILE A 223 -15.93 -4.43 10.07
N THR A 224 -14.99 -5.36 9.88
CA THR A 224 -15.31 -6.78 9.66
C THR A 224 -14.73 -7.63 10.79
N PRO A 225 -15.56 -8.23 11.67
CA PRO A 225 -15.08 -9.19 12.65
C PRO A 225 -14.41 -10.39 11.96
N PHE A 226 -13.27 -10.83 12.49
CA PHE A 226 -12.40 -11.89 11.95
C PHE A 226 -13.11 -13.16 11.43
N ASP A 227 -14.30 -13.47 11.92
CA ASP A 227 -15.07 -14.66 11.53
C ASP A 227 -15.63 -14.62 10.09
N THR A 228 -15.57 -13.48 9.39
CA THR A 228 -16.14 -13.33 8.04
C THR A 228 -15.12 -13.17 6.91
N LEU A 229 -13.84 -12.94 7.20
CA LEU A 229 -12.83 -12.66 6.16
C LEU A 229 -12.10 -13.90 5.60
N GLY A 230 -12.37 -15.12 6.10
CA GLY A 230 -11.79 -16.35 5.55
C GLY A 230 -10.25 -16.44 5.60
N ILE A 231 -9.57 -15.50 6.27
CA ILE A 231 -8.12 -15.51 6.43
C ILE A 231 -7.78 -16.50 7.56
N GLN A 232 -7.52 -17.75 7.20
CA GLN A 232 -6.87 -18.69 8.09
C GLN A 232 -5.40 -18.27 8.29
N CYS A 233 -5.12 -17.57 9.38
CA CYS A 233 -3.75 -17.43 9.88
C CYS A 233 -3.21 -18.84 10.19
N SER A 234 -2.28 -19.33 9.37
CA SER A 234 -1.50 -20.52 9.70
C SER A 234 -0.46 -20.11 10.75
N HIS A 235 -0.57 -20.69 11.94
CA HIS A 235 0.46 -20.63 12.98
C HIS A 235 1.76 -21.32 12.57
#